data_AF-A0A848ZEG1-F1
#
_entry.id   AF-A0A848ZEG1-F1
#
_cell.length_a   1.000
_cell.length_b   1.000
_cell.length_c   1.000
_cell.angle_alpha   90.00
_cell.angle_beta   90.00
_cell.angle_gamma   90.00
#
_symmetry.space_group_name_H-M   'P 1'
#
loop_
_entity.id
_entity.type
_entity.pdbx_description
1 polymer ?
#
loop_
_entity_poly.entity_id
_entity_poly.type
_entity_poly.pdbx_seq_one_letter_code
_entity_poly.pdbx_strand_id
1 'polypeptide(L)'
;MNDLDDLTSQVLENCAISDSRHAGLYSVCGLALRLRDLYKWEKGLDPWVEMDSSEILDWIGEKEESWDLLEEKEFRDITILDRRYDPFDAKGINAVLEPHGFLYGAGYVHSLKPSFFLALLEEKRLVDGYPVYILGKELARDLLTMPALAQEDSILIRREAAKLFLWDLIFFIKKSARGALRFALESYGVKEQDSEALRSNLARISAAEIETYIYHELGEIRDTVFDRDIWRDIIASFPHTPIELLARVVKDLLADTNEHGKLHHIMRERKAASLALHAAFLDGLRKELFPELKDAFQAFMETDNWQVIEEAISTGYYRAKEYAEVMCSLFRKGRQKNDMKWVEVEMGKRLLSPLGIGKTEGKESESEKHFTEEEHNGNHTDQSPGPG
;
A
#
# COMPACT_ATOMS: atom_id res chain seq x y z
N MET A 1 -32.74 -3.06 -0.87
CA MET A 1 -32.21 -1.72 -0.55
C MET A 1 -31.91 -1.63 0.94
N ASN A 2 -32.88 -1.79 1.84
CA ASN A 2 -32.63 -1.69 3.31
C ASN A 2 -31.51 -2.60 3.88
N ASP A 3 -31.33 -3.82 3.38
CA ASP A 3 -30.32 -4.75 3.92
C ASP A 3 -28.87 -4.37 3.55
N LEU A 4 -28.67 -3.79 2.36
CA LEU A 4 -27.33 -3.37 1.89
C LEU A 4 -26.91 -2.02 2.50
N ASP A 5 -27.84 -1.08 2.64
CA ASP A 5 -27.58 0.21 3.27
C ASP A 5 -27.28 0.05 4.76
N ASP A 6 -27.96 -0.89 5.43
CA ASP A 6 -27.68 -1.27 6.81
C ASP A 6 -26.30 -1.92 6.95
N LEU A 7 -26.00 -2.94 6.12
CA LEU A 7 -24.67 -3.55 6.08
C LEU A 7 -23.57 -2.52 5.84
N THR A 8 -23.75 -1.63 4.87
CA THR A 8 -22.79 -0.56 4.55
C THR A 8 -22.54 0.32 5.78
N SER A 9 -23.60 0.68 6.50
CA SER A 9 -23.53 1.51 7.70
C SER A 9 -22.80 0.79 8.85
N GLN A 10 -23.03 -0.52 9.03
CA GLN A 10 -22.30 -1.34 10.01
C GLN A 10 -20.80 -1.38 9.70
N VAL A 11 -20.42 -1.54 8.43
CA VAL A 11 -19.01 -1.54 8.03
C VAL A 11 -18.38 -0.16 8.23
N LEU A 12 -19.06 0.92 7.82
CA LEU A 12 -18.60 2.30 8.02
C LEU A 12 -18.40 2.64 9.50
N GLU A 13 -19.24 2.13 10.40
CA GLU A 13 -19.05 2.32 11.83
C GLU A 13 -17.74 1.68 12.32
N ASN A 14 -17.42 0.47 11.89
CA ASN A 14 -16.15 -0.18 12.22
C ASN A 14 -14.94 0.53 11.57
N CYS A 15 -15.08 1.07 10.35
CA CYS A 15 -14.07 1.94 9.74
C CYS A 15 -13.81 3.17 10.61
N ALA A 16 -14.87 3.87 11.03
CA ALA A 16 -14.76 5.09 11.83
C ALA A 16 -14.17 4.84 13.23
N ILE A 17 -14.54 3.73 13.88
CA ILE A 17 -13.91 3.28 15.14
C ILE A 17 -12.43 3.00 14.93
N SER A 18 -12.06 2.35 13.81
CA SER A 18 -10.65 2.11 13.55
C SER A 18 -9.89 3.39 13.29
N ASP A 19 -10.46 4.32 12.52
CA ASP A 19 -9.78 5.55 12.14
C ASP A 19 -9.63 6.48 13.33
N SER A 20 -10.63 6.59 14.21
CA SER A 20 -10.53 7.39 15.45
C SER A 20 -9.35 6.95 16.33
N ARG A 21 -9.15 5.64 16.46
CA ARG A 21 -8.08 5.04 17.27
C ARG A 21 -6.69 5.17 16.65
N HIS A 22 -6.60 5.34 15.33
CA HIS A 22 -5.34 5.22 14.59
C HIS A 22 -5.00 6.46 13.74
N ALA A 23 -5.79 7.53 13.78
CA ALA A 23 -5.51 8.78 13.08
C ALA A 23 -4.16 9.38 13.52
N GLY A 24 -3.81 9.23 14.80
CA GLY A 24 -2.53 9.66 15.38
C GLY A 24 -1.29 8.91 14.84
N LEU A 25 -1.47 7.85 14.05
CA LEU A 25 -0.36 7.19 13.36
C LEU A 25 0.17 8.01 12.18
N TYR A 26 -0.65 8.92 11.65
CA TYR A 26 -0.26 9.79 10.57
C TYR A 26 0.31 11.09 11.12
N SER A 27 1.23 11.69 10.37
CA SER A 27 1.57 13.09 10.62
C SER A 27 0.37 13.99 10.31
N VAL A 28 0.42 15.24 10.77
CA VAL A 28 -0.65 16.23 10.49
C VAL A 28 -0.89 16.40 8.99
N CYS A 29 0.17 16.55 8.19
CA CYS A 29 0.06 16.67 6.74
C CYS A 29 -0.47 15.38 6.09
N GLY A 30 0.02 14.22 6.54
CA GLY A 30 -0.42 12.92 6.04
C GLY A 30 -1.89 12.64 6.34
N LEU A 31 -2.35 12.96 7.55
CA LEU A 31 -3.75 12.85 7.95
C LEU A 31 -4.64 13.76 7.09
N ALA A 32 -4.25 15.02 6.92
CA ALA A 32 -5.00 15.99 6.13
C ALA A 32 -5.18 15.54 4.67
N LEU A 33 -4.13 14.99 4.04
CA LEU A 33 -4.22 14.45 2.67
C LEU A 33 -5.20 13.29 2.58
N ARG A 34 -5.13 12.34 3.52
CA ARG A 34 -6.06 11.19 3.53
C ARG A 34 -7.50 11.59 3.81
N LEU A 35 -7.72 12.56 4.71
CA LEU A 35 -9.04 13.10 5.00
C LEU A 35 -9.63 13.83 3.78
N ARG A 36 -8.82 14.59 3.06
CA ARG A 36 -9.21 15.19 1.78
C ARG A 36 -9.66 14.12 0.77
N ASP A 37 -8.94 12.99 0.69
CA ASP A 37 -9.30 11.92 -0.25
C ASP A 37 -10.54 11.13 0.21
N LEU A 38 -10.73 10.96 1.52
CA LEU A 38 -11.94 10.41 2.11
C LEU A 38 -13.15 11.32 1.83
N TYR A 39 -13.01 12.64 1.98
CA TYR A 39 -14.04 13.60 1.61
C TYR A 39 -14.45 13.44 0.14
N LYS A 40 -13.48 13.39 -0.79
CA LYS A 40 -13.75 13.21 -2.22
C LYS A 40 -14.56 11.94 -2.47
N TRP A 41 -14.19 10.84 -1.81
CA TRP A 41 -14.91 9.57 -1.92
C TRP A 41 -16.34 9.66 -1.34
N GLU A 42 -16.53 10.20 -0.14
CA GLU A 42 -17.85 10.35 0.49
C GLU A 42 -18.81 11.22 -0.34
N LYS A 43 -18.28 12.21 -1.06
CA LYS A 43 -19.05 13.09 -1.94
C LYS A 43 -19.17 12.60 -3.38
N GLY A 44 -18.54 11.47 -3.73
CA GLY A 44 -18.53 10.93 -5.10
C GLY A 44 -17.84 11.85 -6.11
N LEU A 45 -16.82 12.59 -5.67
CA LEU A 45 -16.06 13.51 -6.50
C LEU A 45 -14.93 12.80 -7.24
N ASP A 46 -14.61 13.29 -8.43
CA ASP A 46 -13.44 12.81 -9.17
C ASP A 46 -12.13 13.23 -8.48
N PRO A 47 -11.02 12.47 -8.69
CA PRO A 47 -9.75 12.71 -8.00
C PRO A 47 -9.19 14.13 -8.13
N TRP A 48 -9.46 14.79 -9.26
CA TRP A 48 -8.96 16.13 -9.61
C TRP A 48 -9.86 17.28 -9.16
N VAL A 49 -10.99 17.00 -8.52
CA VAL A 49 -11.87 18.02 -7.98
C VAL A 49 -11.30 18.48 -6.65
N GLU A 50 -10.80 19.71 -6.59
CA GLU A 50 -10.37 20.35 -5.36
C GLU A 50 -11.45 21.31 -4.89
N MET A 51 -11.90 21.14 -3.65
CA MET A 51 -12.88 22.01 -3.00
C MET A 51 -12.20 23.19 -2.32
N ASP A 52 -13.00 24.16 -1.88
CA ASP A 52 -12.48 25.28 -1.09
C ASP A 52 -11.85 24.78 0.21
N SER A 53 -10.69 25.33 0.56
CA SER A 53 -9.96 24.91 1.74
C SER A 53 -10.76 25.11 3.04
N SER A 54 -11.60 26.13 3.14
CA SER A 54 -12.45 26.33 4.32
C SER A 54 -13.50 25.23 4.44
N GLU A 55 -14.12 24.82 3.33
CA GLU A 55 -15.11 23.73 3.33
C GLU A 55 -14.48 22.39 3.75
N ILE A 56 -13.28 22.09 3.25
CA ILE A 56 -12.57 20.86 3.62
C ILE A 56 -12.18 20.90 5.10
N LEU A 57 -11.66 22.03 5.59
CA LEU A 57 -11.23 22.18 6.99
C LEU A 57 -12.41 22.09 7.96
N ASP A 58 -13.55 22.69 7.61
CA ASP A 58 -14.78 22.59 8.41
C ASP A 58 -15.25 21.14 8.48
N TRP A 59 -15.27 20.42 7.36
CA TRP A 59 -15.62 18.99 7.34
C TRP A 59 -14.63 18.13 8.12
N ILE A 60 -13.32 18.42 8.04
CA ILE A 60 -12.30 17.73 8.84
C ILE A 60 -12.59 17.91 10.33
N GLY A 61 -12.89 19.14 10.76
CA GLY A 61 -13.25 19.42 12.16
C GLY A 61 -14.47 18.63 12.62
N GLU A 62 -15.54 18.61 11.82
CA GLU A 62 -16.74 17.81 12.11
C GLU A 62 -16.43 16.30 12.20
N LYS A 63 -15.53 15.80 11.34
CA LYS A 63 -15.11 14.39 11.32
C LYS A 63 -14.34 14.03 12.59
N GLU A 64 -13.37 14.85 12.97
CA GLU A 64 -12.56 14.65 14.18
C GLU A 64 -13.43 14.73 15.44
N GLU A 65 -14.35 15.69 15.54
CA GLU A 65 -15.31 15.75 16.66
C GLU A 65 -16.19 14.49 16.75
N SER A 66 -16.55 13.90 15.61
CA SER A 66 -17.30 12.64 15.59
C SER A 66 -16.48 11.44 16.08
N TRP A 67 -15.16 11.47 15.88
CA TRP A 67 -14.23 10.41 16.25
C TRP A 67 -13.97 10.36 17.77
N ASP A 68 -14.02 11.49 18.46
CA ASP A 68 -13.90 11.56 19.92
C ASP A 68 -14.96 10.67 20.63
N LEU A 69 -16.14 10.50 20.00
CA LEU A 69 -17.22 9.66 20.51
C LEU A 69 -17.04 8.16 20.21
N LEU A 70 -16.02 7.79 19.44
CA LEU A 70 -15.79 6.43 18.95
C LEU A 70 -14.51 5.79 19.48
N GLU A 71 -13.55 6.56 19.98
CA GLU A 71 -12.23 6.06 20.39
C GLU A 71 -12.32 4.89 21.38
N GLU A 72 -13.21 4.99 22.37
CA GLU A 72 -13.43 3.96 23.40
C GLU A 72 -14.44 2.86 23.00
N LYS A 73 -15.04 2.91 21.80
CA LYS A 73 -16.04 1.93 21.38
C LYS A 73 -15.42 0.68 20.78
N GLU A 74 -15.91 -0.48 21.19
CA GLU A 74 -15.56 -1.76 20.57
C GLU A 74 -16.09 -1.90 19.14
N PHE A 75 -15.36 -2.66 18.32
CA PHE A 75 -15.84 -3.06 17.00
C PHE A 75 -17.13 -3.87 17.14
N ARG A 76 -18.06 -3.64 16.21
CA ARG A 76 -19.37 -4.26 16.21
C ARG A 76 -19.42 -5.46 15.28
N ASP A 77 -20.15 -6.48 15.72
CA ASP A 77 -20.54 -7.60 14.87
C ASP A 77 -21.21 -7.12 13.59
N ILE A 78 -20.93 -7.80 12.49
CA ILE A 78 -21.61 -7.59 11.21
C ILE A 78 -22.82 -8.52 11.17
N THR A 79 -24.02 -7.95 11.00
CA THR A 79 -25.28 -8.67 10.90
C THR A 79 -25.74 -8.74 9.44
N ILE A 80 -25.91 -9.96 8.93
CA ILE A 80 -26.39 -10.24 7.56
C ILE A 80 -27.48 -11.30 7.66
N LEU A 81 -28.70 -11.00 7.17
CA LEU A 81 -29.84 -11.92 7.20
C LEU A 81 -30.06 -12.55 8.61
N ASP A 82 -30.11 -11.70 9.63
CA ASP A 82 -30.26 -12.04 11.06
C ASP A 82 -29.14 -12.90 11.67
N ARG A 83 -28.04 -13.14 10.96
CA ARG A 83 -26.83 -13.80 11.49
C ARG A 83 -25.78 -12.78 11.83
N ARG A 84 -25.17 -12.93 13.01
CA ARG A 84 -24.05 -12.11 13.46
C ARG A 84 -22.73 -12.79 13.16
N TYR A 85 -21.78 -12.01 12.66
CA TYR A 85 -20.41 -12.40 12.39
C TYR A 85 -19.48 -11.49 13.16
N ASP A 86 -18.38 -12.05 13.66
CA ASP A 86 -17.27 -11.24 14.13
C ASP A 86 -16.77 -10.35 12.97
N PRO A 87 -16.44 -9.07 13.20
CA PRO A 87 -16.02 -8.16 12.12
C PRO A 87 -14.74 -8.61 11.41
N PHE A 88 -13.92 -9.48 12.02
CA PHE A 88 -12.73 -10.05 11.38
C PHE A 88 -13.00 -11.39 10.69
N ASP A 89 -14.21 -11.96 10.79
CA ASP A 89 -14.61 -13.18 10.06
C ASP A 89 -14.95 -12.86 8.59
N ALA A 90 -13.98 -12.33 7.85
CA ALA A 90 -14.17 -11.99 6.44
C ALA A 90 -14.57 -13.21 5.60
N LYS A 91 -14.08 -14.41 5.98
CA LYS A 91 -14.41 -15.66 5.29
C LYS A 91 -15.89 -16.04 5.47
N GLY A 92 -16.40 -16.00 6.70
CA GLY A 92 -17.81 -16.28 7.00
C GLY A 92 -18.75 -15.26 6.38
N ILE A 93 -18.39 -13.98 6.44
CA ILE A 93 -19.14 -12.89 5.82
C ILE A 93 -19.18 -13.05 4.28
N ASN A 94 -18.03 -13.29 3.64
CA ASN A 94 -17.95 -13.43 2.18
C ASN A 94 -18.62 -14.69 1.65
N ALA A 95 -18.75 -15.75 2.46
CA ALA A 95 -19.55 -16.91 2.08
C ALA A 95 -21.03 -16.57 1.80
N VAL A 96 -21.53 -15.46 2.37
CA VAL A 96 -22.88 -14.94 2.13
C VAL A 96 -22.90 -13.83 1.08
N LEU A 97 -21.91 -12.94 1.09
CA LEU A 97 -21.89 -11.75 0.23
C LEU A 97 -21.43 -12.03 -1.21
N GLU A 98 -20.46 -12.94 -1.42
CA GLU A 98 -19.88 -13.20 -2.74
C GLU A 98 -20.93 -13.64 -3.78
N PRO A 99 -21.86 -14.58 -3.47
CA PRO A 99 -22.93 -14.96 -4.41
C PRO A 99 -23.87 -13.81 -4.81
N HIS A 100 -23.84 -12.69 -4.09
CA HIS A 100 -24.65 -11.51 -4.35
C HIS A 100 -23.86 -10.38 -5.02
N GLY A 101 -22.60 -10.61 -5.39
CA GLY A 101 -21.77 -9.64 -6.10
C GLY A 101 -21.13 -8.59 -5.20
N PHE A 102 -20.91 -8.91 -3.92
CA PHE A 102 -20.21 -8.05 -2.97
C PHE A 102 -19.04 -8.77 -2.34
N LEU A 103 -18.04 -8.01 -1.90
CA LEU A 103 -16.92 -8.52 -1.13
C LEU A 103 -16.63 -7.60 0.03
N TYR A 104 -16.49 -8.21 1.20
CA TYR A 104 -16.10 -7.60 2.46
C TYR A 104 -14.62 -7.91 2.74
N GLY A 105 -13.84 -6.88 3.03
CA GLY A 105 -12.45 -7.03 3.47
C GLY A 105 -12.32 -6.65 4.94
N ALA A 106 -11.56 -7.45 5.69
CA ALA A 106 -11.21 -7.16 7.07
C ALA A 106 -9.86 -7.76 7.43
N GLY A 107 -9.08 -7.04 8.23
CA GLY A 107 -7.81 -7.49 8.77
C GLY A 107 -6.97 -6.38 9.36
N TYR A 108 -5.74 -6.69 9.73
CA TYR A 108 -4.78 -5.72 10.27
C TYR A 108 -3.79 -5.28 9.21
N VAL A 109 -3.67 -3.98 9.03
CA VAL A 109 -2.81 -3.33 8.04
C VAL A 109 -1.59 -2.69 8.69
N HIS A 110 -1.03 -1.64 8.08
CA HIS A 110 0.13 -0.93 8.59
C HIS A 110 0.05 -0.64 10.09
N SER A 111 1.14 -0.91 10.82
CA SER A 111 1.22 -0.79 12.28
C SER A 111 0.13 -1.52 13.07
N LEU A 112 -0.38 -2.63 12.52
CA LEU A 112 -1.50 -3.41 13.09
C LEU A 112 -2.79 -2.59 13.27
N LYS A 113 -2.99 -1.53 12.49
CA LYS A 113 -4.28 -0.83 12.41
C LYS A 113 -5.34 -1.81 11.88
N PRO A 114 -6.51 -1.99 12.50
CA PRO A 114 -7.63 -2.69 11.89
C PRO A 114 -8.12 -1.97 10.61
N SER A 115 -8.54 -2.70 9.60
CA SER A 115 -9.08 -2.11 8.37
C SER A 115 -10.27 -2.91 7.90
N PHE A 116 -11.29 -2.20 7.44
CA PHE A 116 -12.53 -2.76 6.95
C PHE A 116 -12.94 -2.07 5.66
N PHE A 117 -13.53 -2.81 4.73
CA PHE A 117 -14.18 -2.24 3.56
C PHE A 117 -15.27 -3.16 3.01
N LEU A 118 -16.17 -2.57 2.23
CA LEU A 118 -17.20 -3.29 1.48
C LEU A 118 -17.24 -2.74 0.06
N ALA A 119 -17.20 -3.61 -0.94
CA ALA A 119 -17.19 -3.20 -2.34
C ALA A 119 -18.01 -4.13 -3.24
N LEU A 120 -18.37 -3.62 -4.43
CA LEU A 120 -18.93 -4.44 -5.51
C LEU A 120 -17.85 -5.39 -6.04
N LEU A 121 -18.17 -6.67 -6.18
CA LEU A 121 -17.34 -7.64 -6.87
C LEU A 121 -17.63 -7.56 -8.38
N GLU A 122 -16.68 -7.05 -9.16
CA GLU A 122 -16.82 -6.92 -10.61
C GLU A 122 -16.32 -8.14 -11.37
N GLU A 123 -15.20 -8.71 -10.91
CA GLU A 123 -14.57 -9.85 -11.56
C GLU A 123 -13.91 -10.77 -10.53
N LYS A 124 -14.00 -12.08 -10.78
CA LYS A 124 -13.23 -13.10 -10.09
C LYS A 124 -12.53 -13.98 -11.11
N ARG A 125 -11.21 -14.12 -11.01
CA ARG A 125 -10.42 -14.98 -11.89
C ARG A 125 -9.27 -15.65 -11.15
N LEU A 126 -8.59 -16.59 -11.81
CA LEU A 126 -7.38 -17.22 -11.31
C LEU A 126 -6.17 -16.66 -12.05
N VAL A 127 -5.11 -16.35 -11.32
CA VAL A 127 -3.79 -15.99 -11.86
C VAL A 127 -2.75 -16.84 -11.14
N ASP A 128 -1.99 -17.64 -11.90
CA ASP A 128 -0.99 -18.59 -11.38
C ASP A 128 -1.50 -19.50 -10.24
N GLY A 129 -2.79 -19.85 -10.28
CA GLY A 129 -3.45 -20.70 -9.28
C GLY A 129 -4.06 -19.96 -8.09
N TYR A 130 -3.84 -18.64 -7.98
CA TYR A 130 -4.37 -17.81 -6.90
C TYR A 130 -5.67 -17.10 -7.31
N PRO A 131 -6.71 -17.08 -6.45
CA PRO A 131 -7.90 -16.28 -6.67
C PRO A 131 -7.57 -14.78 -6.66
N VAL A 132 -8.00 -14.09 -7.71
CA VAL A 132 -7.94 -12.64 -7.84
C VAL A 132 -9.36 -12.09 -7.91
N TYR A 133 -9.69 -11.20 -6.98
CA TYR A 133 -10.96 -10.49 -6.93
C TYR A 133 -10.73 -9.04 -7.34
N ILE A 134 -11.39 -8.60 -8.41
CA ILE A 134 -11.37 -7.22 -8.86
C ILE A 134 -12.65 -6.55 -8.35
N LEU A 135 -12.44 -5.53 -7.53
CA LEU A 135 -13.48 -4.80 -6.82
C LEU A 135 -13.71 -3.45 -7.49
N GLY A 136 -14.98 -3.13 -7.70
CA GLY A 136 -15.44 -1.91 -8.34
C GLY A 136 -15.66 -0.78 -7.36
N LYS A 137 -16.89 -0.25 -7.35
CA LYS A 137 -17.33 0.80 -6.43
C LYS A 137 -17.23 0.32 -4.98
N GLU A 138 -16.63 1.15 -4.14
CA GLU A 138 -16.59 0.96 -2.70
C GLU A 138 -17.86 1.54 -2.05
N LEU A 139 -18.50 0.73 -1.21
CA LEU A 139 -19.68 1.13 -0.42
C LEU A 139 -19.26 1.62 0.97
N ALA A 140 -18.22 1.01 1.53
CA ALA A 140 -17.61 1.40 2.78
C ALA A 140 -16.09 1.27 2.67
N ARG A 141 -15.35 2.22 3.23
CA ARG A 141 -13.89 2.16 3.35
C ARG A 141 -13.42 2.98 4.54
N ASP A 142 -12.22 2.67 5.04
CA ASP A 142 -11.54 3.45 6.05
C ASP A 142 -10.59 4.50 5.41
N LEU A 143 -9.89 5.26 6.24
CA LEU A 143 -8.95 6.30 5.84
C LEU A 143 -7.74 5.74 5.06
N LEU A 144 -7.35 4.48 5.33
CA LEU A 144 -6.22 3.84 4.65
C LEU A 144 -6.67 3.28 3.30
N THR A 145 -6.42 4.05 2.25
CA THR A 145 -6.68 3.60 0.88
C THR A 145 -5.51 2.75 0.36
N MET A 146 -5.73 1.43 0.24
CA MET A 146 -4.80 0.50 -0.41
C MET A 146 -5.39 0.06 -1.77
N PRO A 147 -4.64 0.18 -2.87
CA PRO A 147 -5.15 -0.15 -4.21
C PRO A 147 -5.28 -1.66 -4.46
N ALA A 148 -4.49 -2.46 -3.73
CA ALA A 148 -4.48 -3.90 -3.78
C ALA A 148 -4.11 -4.44 -2.40
N LEU A 149 -4.28 -5.75 -2.18
CA LEU A 149 -3.79 -6.46 -1.01
C LEU A 149 -3.85 -7.97 -1.21
N ALA A 150 -2.87 -8.67 -0.64
CA ALA A 150 -2.98 -10.08 -0.33
C ALA A 150 -3.81 -10.27 0.95
N GLN A 151 -4.85 -11.10 0.87
CA GLN A 151 -5.63 -11.58 1.99
C GLN A 151 -5.65 -13.10 1.96
N GLU A 152 -5.01 -13.72 2.96
CA GLU A 152 -4.70 -15.16 2.96
C GLU A 152 -3.94 -15.58 1.68
N ASP A 153 -4.51 -16.48 0.88
CA ASP A 153 -3.99 -16.94 -0.42
C ASP A 153 -4.79 -16.33 -1.59
N SER A 154 -5.40 -15.15 -1.37
CA SER A 154 -6.15 -14.43 -2.41
C SER A 154 -5.67 -13.01 -2.58
N ILE A 155 -5.87 -12.48 -3.79
CA ILE A 155 -5.47 -11.13 -4.17
C ILE A 155 -6.73 -10.30 -4.37
N LEU A 156 -6.82 -9.18 -3.69
CA LEU A 156 -7.92 -8.22 -3.82
C LEU A 156 -7.39 -6.97 -4.52
N ILE A 157 -8.03 -6.55 -5.61
CA ILE A 157 -7.72 -5.29 -6.31
C ILE A 157 -8.89 -4.33 -6.15
N ARG A 158 -8.66 -3.18 -5.53
CA ARG A 158 -9.66 -2.14 -5.28
C ARG A 158 -9.55 -1.09 -6.39
N ARG A 159 -10.32 -1.22 -7.48
CA ARG A 159 -10.16 -0.38 -8.69
C ARG A 159 -10.37 1.10 -8.43
N GLU A 160 -11.37 1.45 -7.63
CA GLU A 160 -11.64 2.84 -7.27
C GLU A 160 -10.48 3.45 -6.46
N ALA A 161 -10.00 2.71 -5.45
CA ALA A 161 -8.81 3.06 -4.68
C ALA A 161 -7.56 3.18 -5.56
N ALA A 162 -7.33 2.24 -6.50
CA ALA A 162 -6.20 2.26 -7.42
C ALA A 162 -6.21 3.49 -8.35
N LYS A 163 -7.40 3.93 -8.80
CA LYS A 163 -7.54 5.14 -9.62
C LYS A 163 -7.19 6.41 -8.83
N LEU A 164 -7.69 6.54 -7.61
CA LEU A 164 -7.37 7.65 -6.70
C LEU A 164 -5.88 7.68 -6.38
N PHE A 165 -5.35 6.53 -5.99
CA PHE A 165 -3.95 6.34 -5.65
C PHE A 165 -3.01 6.71 -6.80
N LEU A 166 -3.30 6.26 -8.02
CA LEU A 166 -2.53 6.65 -9.20
C LEU A 166 -2.58 8.16 -9.46
N TRP A 167 -3.74 8.79 -9.26
CA TRP A 167 -3.87 10.24 -9.42
C TRP A 167 -2.96 10.98 -8.45
N ASP A 168 -2.96 10.61 -7.16
CA ASP A 168 -2.12 11.27 -6.16
C ASP A 168 -0.62 11.08 -6.44
N LEU A 169 -0.20 9.89 -6.87
CA LEU A 169 1.18 9.65 -7.30
C LEU A 169 1.63 10.55 -8.45
N ILE A 170 0.73 10.78 -9.42
CA ILE A 170 1.00 11.69 -10.54
C ILE A 170 1.00 13.16 -10.07
N PHE A 171 0.06 13.52 -9.19
CA PHE A 171 -0.12 14.90 -8.74
C PHE A 171 1.05 15.37 -7.86
N PHE A 172 1.52 14.53 -6.95
CA PHE A 172 2.63 14.83 -6.03
C PHE A 172 4.01 14.45 -6.58
N ILE A 173 4.12 14.19 -7.89
CA ILE A 173 5.36 13.75 -8.50
C ILE A 173 6.53 14.74 -8.28
N LYS A 174 7.67 14.21 -7.82
CA LYS A 174 8.89 15.00 -7.63
C LYS A 174 9.50 15.42 -8.97
N LYS A 175 10.16 16.58 -8.99
CA LYS A 175 10.80 17.13 -10.20
C LYS A 175 11.77 16.15 -10.86
N SER A 176 12.54 15.39 -10.07
CA SER A 176 13.49 14.39 -10.57
C SER A 176 12.84 13.21 -11.29
N ALA A 177 11.57 12.93 -11.00
CA ALA A 177 10.83 11.80 -11.58
C ALA A 177 10.00 12.18 -12.82
N ARG A 178 9.88 13.48 -13.13
CA ARG A 178 9.07 13.96 -14.27
C ARG A 178 9.47 13.38 -15.62
N GLY A 179 10.77 13.10 -15.83
CA GLY A 179 11.23 12.47 -17.07
C GLY A 179 10.60 11.09 -17.29
N ALA A 180 10.56 10.26 -16.25
CA ALA A 180 9.96 8.93 -16.30
C ALA A 180 8.43 9.01 -16.40
N LEU A 181 7.79 9.91 -15.64
CA LEU A 181 6.35 10.12 -15.76
C LEU A 181 5.94 10.57 -17.17
N ARG A 182 6.68 11.51 -17.76
CA ARG A 182 6.43 11.96 -19.14
C ARG A 182 6.50 10.79 -20.11
N PHE A 183 7.54 9.96 -20.03
CA PHE A 183 7.67 8.76 -20.87
C PHE A 183 6.46 7.83 -20.72
N ALA A 184 6.01 7.60 -19.49
CA ALA A 184 4.84 6.77 -19.22
C ALA A 184 3.56 7.35 -19.85
N LEU A 185 3.27 8.62 -19.61
CA LEU A 185 2.08 9.29 -20.13
C LEU A 185 2.09 9.34 -21.66
N GLU A 186 3.23 9.65 -22.28
CA GLU A 186 3.39 9.67 -23.74
C GLU A 186 3.18 8.27 -24.35
N SER A 187 3.63 7.21 -23.68
CA SER A 187 3.35 5.82 -24.07
C SER A 187 1.84 5.49 -24.02
N TYR A 188 1.10 6.18 -23.16
CA TYR A 188 -0.36 6.13 -23.13
C TYR A 188 -1.03 7.13 -24.09
N GLY A 189 -0.28 7.91 -24.87
CA GLY A 189 -0.83 8.93 -25.77
C GLY A 189 -1.29 10.22 -25.08
N VAL A 190 -0.86 10.45 -23.84
CA VAL A 190 -1.16 11.63 -23.03
C VAL A 190 0.09 12.51 -22.92
N LYS A 191 -0.02 13.78 -23.28
CA LYS A 191 1.07 14.74 -23.07
C LYS A 191 1.05 15.22 -21.62
N GLU A 192 2.21 15.27 -20.95
CA GLU A 192 2.32 15.63 -19.52
C GLU A 192 1.64 16.98 -19.19
N GLN A 193 1.77 17.97 -20.06
CA GLN A 193 1.19 19.31 -19.86
C GLN A 193 -0.33 19.39 -20.13
N ASP A 194 -0.96 18.32 -20.60
CA ASP A 194 -2.37 18.30 -20.96
C ASP A 194 -3.20 17.67 -19.83
N SER A 195 -3.57 18.51 -18.86
CA SER A 195 -4.32 18.08 -17.69
C SER A 195 -5.71 17.55 -18.04
N GLU A 196 -6.34 18.04 -19.11
CA GLU A 196 -7.63 17.54 -19.58
C GLU A 196 -7.49 16.14 -20.23
N ALA A 197 -6.45 15.95 -21.04
CA ALA A 197 -6.13 14.62 -21.58
C ALA A 197 -5.81 13.62 -20.46
N LEU A 198 -5.07 14.03 -19.42
CA LEU A 198 -4.79 13.16 -18.27
C LEU A 198 -6.09 12.74 -17.56
N ARG A 199 -6.97 13.70 -17.24
CA ARG A 199 -8.25 13.42 -16.57
C ARG A 199 -9.14 12.46 -17.38
N SER A 200 -9.28 12.71 -18.67
CA SER A 200 -10.09 11.88 -19.58
C SER A 200 -9.50 10.48 -19.81
N ASN A 201 -8.18 10.29 -19.62
CA ASN A 201 -7.51 9.00 -19.80
C ASN A 201 -7.21 8.27 -18.50
N LEU A 202 -7.36 8.89 -17.33
CA LEU A 202 -6.98 8.31 -16.04
C LEU A 202 -7.58 6.93 -15.81
N ALA A 203 -8.88 6.75 -16.10
CA ALA A 203 -9.55 5.47 -15.94
C ALA A 203 -8.93 4.36 -16.82
N ARG A 204 -8.53 4.70 -18.05
CA ARG A 204 -7.87 3.77 -18.98
C ARG A 204 -6.45 3.43 -18.53
N ILE A 205 -5.69 4.42 -18.08
CA ILE A 205 -4.32 4.22 -17.56
C ILE A 205 -4.38 3.35 -16.31
N SER A 206 -5.24 3.69 -15.34
CA SER A 206 -5.44 2.90 -14.12
C SER A 206 -5.82 1.45 -14.43
N ALA A 207 -6.74 1.23 -15.38
CA ALA A 207 -7.12 -0.12 -15.81
C ALA A 207 -5.94 -0.91 -16.42
N ALA A 208 -5.06 -0.26 -17.18
CA ALA A 208 -3.88 -0.90 -17.76
C ALA A 208 -2.84 -1.31 -16.70
N GLU A 209 -2.81 -0.60 -15.57
CA GLU A 209 -1.88 -0.86 -14.46
C GLU A 209 -2.39 -1.92 -13.46
N ILE A 210 -3.65 -2.36 -13.55
CA ILE A 210 -4.24 -3.38 -12.64
C ILE A 210 -3.37 -4.64 -12.54
N GLU A 211 -2.90 -5.15 -13.69
CA GLU A 211 -2.04 -6.34 -13.70
C GLU A 211 -0.76 -6.12 -12.89
N THR A 212 -0.20 -4.91 -12.89
CA THR A 212 1.04 -4.65 -12.14
C THR A 212 0.84 -4.76 -10.63
N TYR A 213 -0.34 -4.39 -10.12
CA TYR A 213 -0.72 -4.63 -8.73
C TYR A 213 -0.89 -6.12 -8.46
N ILE A 214 -1.57 -6.86 -9.33
CA ILE A 214 -1.75 -8.31 -9.17
C ILE A 214 -0.40 -9.02 -9.06
N TYR A 215 0.56 -8.69 -9.93
CA TYR A 215 1.88 -9.32 -9.89
C TYR A 215 2.77 -8.83 -8.74
N HIS A 216 2.49 -7.67 -8.14
CA HIS A 216 3.09 -7.28 -6.85
C HIS A 216 2.58 -8.21 -5.74
N GLU A 217 1.26 -8.31 -5.57
CA GLU A 217 0.66 -9.17 -4.54
C GLU A 217 1.03 -10.66 -4.74
N LEU A 218 1.08 -11.14 -5.99
CA LEU A 218 1.53 -12.48 -6.31
C LEU A 218 3.01 -12.70 -5.95
N GLY A 219 3.86 -11.72 -6.24
CA GLY A 219 5.26 -11.74 -5.85
C GLY A 219 5.41 -11.83 -4.32
N GLU A 220 4.57 -11.12 -3.57
CA GLU A 220 4.58 -11.17 -2.12
C GLU A 220 4.15 -12.52 -1.56
N ILE A 221 3.02 -13.06 -2.04
CA ILE A 221 2.48 -14.37 -1.62
C ILE A 221 3.51 -15.48 -1.87
N ARG A 222 4.24 -15.40 -2.99
CA ARG A 222 5.21 -16.41 -3.41
C ARG A 222 6.62 -16.16 -2.88
N ASP A 223 6.87 -15.07 -2.16
CA ASP A 223 8.17 -14.80 -1.57
C ASP A 223 8.46 -15.79 -0.43
N THR A 224 9.51 -16.59 -0.61
CA THR A 224 10.01 -17.51 0.41
C THR A 224 11.28 -17.01 1.11
N VAL A 225 11.79 -15.84 0.71
CA VAL A 225 13.06 -15.30 1.24
C VAL A 225 12.82 -14.68 2.61
N PHE A 226 11.82 -13.80 2.72
CA PHE A 226 11.46 -13.18 3.98
C PHE A 226 10.34 -13.99 4.64
N ASP A 227 10.75 -14.90 5.53
CA ASP A 227 9.87 -15.73 6.36
C ASP A 227 8.72 -14.91 6.95
N ARG A 228 7.48 -15.28 6.60
CA ARG A 228 6.27 -14.51 6.90
C ARG A 228 6.06 -14.32 8.40
N ASP A 229 6.31 -15.35 9.19
CA ASP A 229 6.09 -15.29 10.65
C ASP A 229 7.16 -14.42 11.31
N ILE A 230 8.41 -14.51 10.87
CA ILE A 230 9.47 -13.64 11.36
C ILE A 230 9.26 -12.20 10.95
N TRP A 231 8.84 -11.96 9.70
CA TRP A 231 8.52 -10.62 9.24
C TRP A 231 7.41 -10.01 10.12
N ARG A 232 6.33 -10.75 10.37
CA ARG A 232 5.25 -10.33 11.29
C ARG A 232 5.77 -10.05 12.69
N ASP A 233 6.58 -10.93 13.25
CA ASP A 233 7.17 -10.74 14.57
C ASP A 233 8.06 -9.49 14.63
N ILE A 234 8.80 -9.18 13.56
CA ILE A 234 9.62 -7.95 13.46
C ILE A 234 8.72 -6.72 13.48
N ILE A 235 7.65 -6.70 12.68
CA ILE A 235 6.69 -5.59 12.66
C ILE A 235 6.08 -5.40 14.06
N ALA A 236 5.65 -6.48 14.71
CA ALA A 236 5.05 -6.42 16.04
C ALA A 236 6.05 -6.03 17.15
N SER A 237 7.34 -6.35 16.99
CA SER A 237 8.38 -6.04 17.97
C SER A 237 8.92 -4.61 17.86
N PHE A 238 8.83 -4.01 16.67
CA PHE A 238 9.39 -2.68 16.39
C PHE A 238 8.38 -1.72 15.75
N PRO A 239 7.14 -1.62 16.27
CA PRO A 239 6.11 -0.79 15.68
C PRO A 239 6.54 0.68 15.67
N HIS A 240 6.25 1.38 14.58
CA HIS A 240 6.55 2.80 14.36
C HIS A 240 8.03 3.16 14.42
N THR A 241 8.91 2.20 14.14
CA THR A 241 10.36 2.45 14.07
C THR A 241 10.88 2.40 12.64
N PRO A 242 12.08 2.96 12.37
CA PRO A 242 12.76 2.77 11.09
C PRO A 242 13.03 1.29 10.74
N ILE A 243 13.06 0.39 11.73
CA ILE A 243 13.23 -1.05 11.50
C ILE A 243 11.97 -1.66 10.89
N GLU A 244 10.78 -1.31 11.41
CA GLU A 244 9.51 -1.71 10.78
C GLU A 244 9.45 -1.21 9.34
N LEU A 245 9.77 0.07 9.12
CA LEU A 245 9.77 0.66 7.78
C LEU A 245 10.70 -0.11 6.83
N LEU A 246 11.93 -0.36 7.27
CA LEU A 246 12.88 -1.14 6.49
C LEU A 246 12.36 -2.55 6.18
N ALA A 247 11.76 -3.25 7.16
CA ALA A 247 11.20 -4.58 6.95
C ALA A 247 10.11 -4.59 5.86
N ARG A 248 9.23 -3.58 5.85
CA ARG A 248 8.19 -3.43 4.82
C ARG A 248 8.79 -3.15 3.45
N VAL A 249 9.72 -2.20 3.37
CA VAL A 249 10.38 -1.85 2.10
C VAL A 249 11.14 -3.04 1.51
N VAL A 250 11.83 -3.81 2.35
CA VAL A 250 12.52 -5.03 1.90
C VAL A 250 11.50 -6.06 1.38
N LYS A 251 10.35 -6.21 2.05
CA LYS A 251 9.28 -7.11 1.60
C LYS A 251 8.69 -6.67 0.26
N ASP A 252 8.38 -5.38 0.09
CA ASP A 252 7.88 -4.81 -1.17
C ASP A 252 8.88 -4.99 -2.32
N LEU A 253 10.17 -4.75 -2.06
CA LEU A 253 11.22 -4.96 -3.07
C LEU A 253 11.34 -6.42 -3.46
N LEU A 254 11.27 -7.36 -2.51
CA LEU A 254 11.23 -8.79 -2.81
C LEU A 254 10.00 -9.15 -3.64
N ALA A 255 8.83 -8.61 -3.30
CA ALA A 255 7.59 -8.82 -4.05
C ALA A 255 7.68 -8.28 -5.49
N ASP A 256 8.28 -7.12 -5.69
CA ASP A 256 8.42 -6.52 -7.02
C ASP A 256 9.49 -7.21 -7.88
N THR A 257 10.59 -7.66 -7.27
CA THR A 257 11.80 -8.09 -7.99
C THR A 257 11.98 -9.60 -8.09
N ASN A 258 11.23 -10.43 -7.35
CA ASN A 258 11.33 -11.88 -7.50
C ASN A 258 10.76 -12.38 -8.83
N GLU A 259 11.01 -13.64 -9.19
CA GLU A 259 10.64 -14.24 -10.48
C GLU A 259 9.13 -14.23 -10.81
N HIS A 260 8.27 -14.11 -9.78
CA HIS A 260 6.81 -14.02 -9.91
C HIS A 260 6.29 -12.59 -9.76
N GLY A 261 7.20 -11.66 -9.49
CA GLY A 261 6.91 -10.29 -9.11
C GLY A 261 6.56 -9.36 -10.26
N LYS A 262 6.12 -8.17 -9.88
CA LYS A 262 5.70 -7.07 -10.75
C LYS A 262 6.69 -6.77 -11.88
N LEU A 263 7.99 -6.64 -11.56
CA LEU A 263 8.98 -6.20 -12.55
C LEU A 263 9.30 -7.27 -13.58
N HIS A 264 9.33 -8.55 -13.17
CA HIS A 264 9.46 -9.66 -14.10
C HIS A 264 8.23 -9.77 -15.02
N HIS A 265 7.02 -9.53 -14.51
CA HIS A 265 5.83 -9.41 -15.36
C HIS A 265 5.94 -8.26 -16.37
N ILE A 266 6.30 -7.06 -15.92
CA ILE A 266 6.48 -5.88 -16.78
C ILE A 266 7.48 -6.17 -17.90
N MET A 267 8.61 -6.82 -17.59
CA MET A 267 9.64 -7.18 -18.55
C MET A 267 9.14 -8.22 -19.57
N ARG A 268 8.48 -9.28 -19.10
CA ARG A 268 7.96 -10.36 -19.95
C ARG A 268 6.93 -9.85 -20.94
N GLU A 269 6.02 -8.99 -20.49
CA GLU A 269 4.96 -8.40 -21.31
C GLU A 269 5.41 -7.12 -22.04
N ARG A 270 6.68 -6.72 -21.90
CA ARG A 270 7.26 -5.52 -22.52
C ARG A 270 6.46 -4.23 -22.24
N LYS A 271 5.97 -4.08 -21.00
CA LYS A 271 5.13 -2.94 -20.56
C LYS A 271 5.97 -1.70 -20.26
N ALA A 272 6.48 -1.03 -21.29
CA ALA A 272 7.35 0.14 -21.14
C ALA A 272 6.71 1.27 -20.32
N ALA A 273 5.40 1.52 -20.49
CA ALA A 273 4.68 2.54 -19.72
C ALA A 273 4.63 2.21 -18.21
N SER A 274 4.36 0.95 -17.87
CA SER A 274 4.34 0.47 -16.48
C SER A 274 5.73 0.48 -15.84
N LEU A 275 6.78 0.13 -16.60
CA LEU A 275 8.17 0.28 -16.15
C LEU A 275 8.48 1.74 -15.81
N ALA A 276 8.06 2.66 -16.67
CA ALA A 276 8.27 4.08 -16.48
C ALA A 276 7.50 4.64 -15.29
N LEU A 277 6.25 4.21 -15.06
CA LEU A 277 5.50 4.55 -13.84
C LEU A 277 6.20 4.01 -12.59
N HIS A 278 6.66 2.75 -12.61
CA HIS A 278 7.39 2.19 -11.48
C HIS A 278 8.70 2.97 -11.20
N ALA A 279 9.46 3.33 -12.23
CA ALA A 279 10.65 4.17 -12.08
C ALA A 279 10.33 5.60 -11.60
N ALA A 280 9.21 6.18 -12.04
CA ALA A 280 8.77 7.50 -11.61
C ALA A 280 8.38 7.54 -10.13
N PHE A 281 7.74 6.47 -9.64
CA PHE A 281 7.24 6.38 -8.27
C PHE A 281 8.21 5.67 -7.30
N LEU A 282 9.39 5.26 -7.77
CA LEU A 282 10.46 4.72 -6.92
C LEU A 282 11.15 5.87 -6.17
N ASP A 283 10.91 5.94 -4.87
CA ASP A 283 11.40 7.03 -4.02
C ASP A 283 11.91 6.54 -2.65
N GLY A 284 12.58 7.45 -1.93
CA GLY A 284 13.09 7.32 -0.57
C GLY A 284 13.69 5.97 -0.27
N LEU A 285 13.21 5.25 0.74
CA LEU A 285 13.93 4.04 1.18
C LEU A 285 13.97 2.94 0.11
N ARG A 286 12.91 2.83 -0.71
CA ARG A 286 12.90 1.90 -1.85
C ARG A 286 13.96 2.29 -2.88
N LYS A 287 14.10 3.58 -3.17
CA LYS A 287 15.11 4.09 -4.09
C LYS A 287 16.54 3.90 -3.56
N GLU A 288 16.77 4.10 -2.26
CA GLU A 288 18.10 3.88 -1.66
C GLU A 288 18.49 2.40 -1.65
N LEU A 289 17.51 1.48 -1.55
CA LEU A 289 17.74 0.03 -1.62
C LEU A 289 17.71 -0.51 -3.06
N PHE A 290 17.17 0.22 -4.01
CA PHE A 290 17.16 -0.16 -5.43
C PHE A 290 17.64 0.96 -6.36
N PRO A 291 18.88 1.48 -6.16
CA PRO A 291 19.41 2.57 -6.96
C PRO A 291 19.62 2.22 -8.43
N GLU A 292 19.86 0.95 -8.77
CA GLU A 292 20.17 0.49 -10.12
C GLU A 292 19.04 0.79 -11.11
N LEU A 293 17.79 0.75 -10.64
CA LEU A 293 16.64 0.94 -11.53
C LEU A 293 16.70 2.31 -12.22
N LYS A 294 17.16 3.35 -11.52
CA LYS A 294 17.20 4.70 -12.06
C LYS A 294 18.10 4.79 -13.30
N ASP A 295 19.34 4.30 -13.16
CA ASP A 295 20.34 4.38 -14.24
C ASP A 295 19.98 3.41 -15.36
N ALA A 296 19.47 2.22 -15.02
CA ALA A 296 18.97 1.26 -16.00
C ALA A 296 17.78 1.80 -16.79
N PHE A 297 16.83 2.47 -16.13
CA PHE A 297 15.70 3.09 -16.80
C PHE A 297 16.12 4.25 -17.71
N GLN A 298 17.12 5.04 -17.30
CA GLN A 298 17.67 6.08 -18.18
C GLN A 298 18.29 5.48 -19.45
N ALA A 299 19.10 4.43 -19.33
CA ALA A 299 19.66 3.72 -20.48
C ALA A 299 18.55 3.07 -21.34
N PHE A 300 17.50 2.52 -20.71
CA PHE A 300 16.36 1.94 -21.41
C PHE A 300 15.62 2.99 -22.26
N MET A 301 15.38 4.20 -21.75
CA MET A 301 14.72 5.26 -22.52
C MET A 301 15.47 5.63 -23.81
N GLU A 302 16.78 5.45 -23.85
CA GLU A 302 17.62 5.77 -25.01
C GLU A 302 17.76 4.61 -26.00
N THR A 303 17.67 3.37 -25.51
CA THR A 303 18.09 2.17 -26.25
C THR A 303 16.98 1.14 -26.49
N ASP A 304 15.86 1.23 -25.74
CA ASP A 304 14.81 0.20 -25.63
C ASP A 304 15.37 -1.20 -25.27
N ASN A 305 16.57 -1.24 -24.65
CA ASN A 305 17.23 -2.48 -24.31
C ASN A 305 16.74 -3.01 -22.96
N TRP A 306 15.84 -3.97 -22.98
CA TRP A 306 15.31 -4.60 -21.76
C TRP A 306 16.33 -5.38 -20.94
N GLN A 307 17.47 -5.76 -21.52
CA GLN A 307 18.51 -6.49 -20.77
C GLN A 307 19.08 -5.65 -19.63
N VAL A 308 19.22 -4.33 -19.82
CA VAL A 308 19.72 -3.44 -18.74
C VAL A 308 18.74 -3.40 -17.55
N ILE A 309 17.44 -3.57 -17.81
CA ILE A 309 16.40 -3.62 -16.79
C ILE A 309 16.44 -4.97 -16.06
N GLU A 310 16.60 -6.08 -16.79
CA GLU A 310 16.74 -7.43 -16.22
C GLU A 310 17.93 -7.53 -15.23
N GLU A 311 19.07 -6.96 -15.62
CA GLU A 311 20.27 -6.90 -14.79
C GLU A 311 20.05 -6.05 -13.52
N ALA A 312 19.33 -4.93 -13.65
CA ALA A 312 18.95 -4.10 -12.51
C ALA A 312 18.00 -4.85 -11.56
N ILE A 313 16.93 -5.48 -12.08
CA ILE A 313 15.97 -6.28 -11.29
C ILE A 313 16.71 -7.36 -10.51
N SER A 314 17.59 -8.10 -11.17
CA SER A 314 18.39 -9.16 -10.54
C SER A 314 19.23 -8.60 -9.38
N THR A 315 19.90 -7.46 -9.61
CA THR A 315 20.72 -6.80 -8.58
C THR A 315 19.88 -6.33 -7.39
N GLY A 316 18.74 -5.68 -7.66
CA GLY A 316 17.78 -5.24 -6.65
C GLY A 316 17.25 -6.40 -5.81
N TYR A 317 16.88 -7.51 -6.45
CA TYR A 317 16.44 -8.73 -5.78
C TYR A 317 17.50 -9.29 -4.83
N TYR A 318 18.75 -9.45 -5.30
CA TYR A 318 19.82 -9.98 -4.44
C TYR A 318 20.11 -9.07 -3.24
N ARG A 319 20.04 -7.75 -3.41
CA ARG A 319 20.20 -6.82 -2.29
C ARG A 319 19.05 -6.94 -1.29
N ALA A 320 17.79 -6.91 -1.75
CA ALA A 320 16.63 -7.05 -0.88
C ALA A 320 16.67 -8.38 -0.12
N LYS A 321 17.08 -9.45 -0.81
CA LYS A 321 17.30 -10.77 -0.21
C LYS A 321 18.37 -10.75 0.90
N GLU A 322 19.51 -10.13 0.67
CA GLU A 322 20.56 -10.01 1.70
C GLU A 322 20.03 -9.27 2.94
N TYR A 323 19.29 -8.18 2.75
CA TYR A 323 18.65 -7.46 3.84
C TYR A 323 17.69 -8.36 4.63
N ALA A 324 16.78 -9.07 3.96
CA ALA A 324 15.82 -9.98 4.60
C ALA A 324 16.52 -11.09 5.39
N GLU A 325 17.57 -11.70 4.83
CA GLU A 325 18.36 -12.75 5.48
C GLU A 325 19.07 -12.23 6.74
N VAL A 326 19.65 -11.02 6.69
CA VAL A 326 20.29 -10.39 7.84
C VAL A 326 19.24 -10.04 8.90
N MET A 327 18.09 -9.49 8.51
CA MET A 327 17.00 -9.18 9.44
C MET A 327 16.53 -10.44 10.16
N CYS A 328 16.24 -11.52 9.43
CA CYS A 328 15.84 -12.80 9.99
C CYS A 328 16.90 -13.38 10.92
N SER A 329 18.18 -13.32 10.54
CA SER A 329 19.30 -13.84 11.33
C SER A 329 19.46 -13.10 12.66
N LEU A 330 19.41 -11.77 12.64
CA LEU A 330 19.50 -10.94 13.84
C LEU A 330 18.29 -11.16 14.75
N PHE A 331 17.08 -11.17 14.18
CA PHE A 331 15.86 -11.35 14.95
C PHE A 331 15.81 -12.71 15.66
N ARG A 332 16.11 -13.81 14.94
CA ARG A 332 16.21 -15.16 15.53
C ARG A 332 17.22 -15.23 16.66
N LYS A 333 18.40 -14.61 16.50
CA LYS A 333 19.44 -14.56 17.55
C LYS A 333 18.98 -13.75 18.76
N GLY A 334 18.29 -12.63 18.54
CA GLY A 334 17.69 -11.83 19.61
C GLY A 334 16.65 -12.60 20.40
N ARG A 335 15.75 -13.31 19.71
CA ARG A 335 14.76 -14.18 20.35
C ARG A 335 15.41 -15.26 21.20
N GLN A 336 16.46 -15.93 20.69
CA GLN A 336 17.21 -16.95 21.44
C GLN A 336 17.89 -16.38 22.69
N LYS A 337 18.35 -15.13 22.64
CA LYS A 337 18.97 -14.43 23.77
C LYS A 337 17.96 -13.73 24.69
N ASN A 338 16.69 -13.67 24.30
CA ASN A 338 15.65 -12.84 24.91
C ASN A 338 16.06 -11.35 25.02
N ASP A 339 16.66 -10.81 23.96
CA ASP A 339 17.22 -9.45 23.94
C ASP A 339 16.85 -8.71 22.64
N MET A 340 15.67 -8.08 22.64
CA MET A 340 15.19 -7.27 21.51
C MET A 340 15.92 -5.94 21.39
N LYS A 341 16.47 -5.40 22.48
CA LYS A 341 17.26 -4.17 22.42
C LYS A 341 18.56 -4.40 21.66
N TRP A 342 19.19 -5.56 21.83
CA TRP A 342 20.33 -5.97 21.01
C TRP A 342 19.96 -6.10 19.53
N VAL A 343 18.78 -6.62 19.19
CA VAL A 343 18.30 -6.69 17.80
C VAL A 343 18.18 -5.29 17.20
N GLU A 344 17.53 -4.37 17.92
CA GLU A 344 17.34 -2.98 17.50
C GLU A 344 18.68 -2.32 17.18
N VAL A 345 19.65 -2.45 18.09
CA VAL A 345 21.01 -1.88 17.93
C VAL A 345 21.74 -2.50 16.74
N GLU A 346 21.71 -3.82 16.59
CA GLU A 346 22.42 -4.50 15.49
C GLU A 346 21.77 -4.24 14.13
N MET A 347 20.43 -4.21 14.04
CA MET A 347 19.72 -3.83 12.81
C MET A 347 20.01 -2.36 12.46
N GLY A 348 19.96 -1.46 13.44
CA GLY A 348 20.31 -0.05 13.24
C GLY A 348 21.73 0.14 12.71
N LYS A 349 22.69 -0.59 13.28
CA LYS A 349 24.10 -0.52 12.86
C LYS A 349 24.35 -1.12 11.48
N ARG A 350 23.77 -2.30 11.19
CA ARG A 350 24.11 -3.07 9.98
C ARG A 350 23.26 -2.73 8.77
N LEU A 351 22.03 -2.26 8.97
CA LEU A 351 21.06 -2.10 7.90
C LEU A 351 20.63 -0.64 7.71
N LEU A 352 20.43 0.12 8.79
CA LEU A 352 20.00 1.52 8.70
C LEU A 352 21.16 2.51 8.53
N SER A 353 22.25 2.34 9.29
CA SER A 353 23.42 3.23 9.23
C SER A 353 24.05 3.32 7.82
N PRO A 354 24.17 2.23 7.04
CA PRO A 354 24.65 2.31 5.65
C PRO A 354 23.76 3.14 4.73
N LEU A 355 22.47 3.24 5.05
CA LEU A 355 21.48 4.04 4.33
C LEU A 355 21.44 5.50 4.83
N GLY A 356 22.36 5.88 5.73
CA GLY A 356 22.40 7.21 6.33
C GLY A 356 21.33 7.47 7.39
N ILE A 357 20.55 6.45 7.77
CA ILE A 357 19.47 6.56 8.75
C ILE A 357 20.04 6.30 10.16
N GLY A 358 19.81 7.23 11.08
CA GLY A 358 20.20 7.10 12.50
C GLY A 358 21.55 7.70 12.90
N LYS A 359 22.14 8.63 12.12
CA LYS A 359 23.33 9.40 12.54
C LYS A 359 22.93 10.59 13.42
N THR A 360 22.96 10.41 14.74
CA THR A 360 23.01 11.50 15.72
C THR A 360 24.41 12.11 15.77
N GLU A 361 24.76 12.97 14.80
CA GLU A 361 25.85 13.93 14.95
C GLU A 361 25.46 15.31 14.39
N GLY A 362 24.98 16.18 15.29
CA GLY A 362 25.38 17.59 15.34
C GLY A 362 25.00 18.54 14.20
N LYS A 363 24.13 18.14 13.27
CA LYS A 363 23.40 19.07 12.40
C LYS A 363 21.99 18.54 12.24
N GLU A 364 21.00 19.30 12.69
CA GLU A 364 19.62 19.16 12.22
C GLU A 364 19.66 19.22 10.70
N SER A 365 19.63 18.04 10.08
CA SER A 365 19.45 17.91 8.64
C SER A 365 17.95 17.85 8.41
N GLU A 366 17.48 18.59 7.41
CA GLU A 366 16.07 18.60 6.95
C GLU A 366 15.52 17.20 6.60
N SER A 367 16.37 16.16 6.61
CA SER A 367 15.99 14.78 6.35
C SER A 367 15.09 14.18 7.42
N GLU A 368 15.25 14.49 8.72
CA GLU A 368 14.42 13.91 9.79
C GLU A 368 12.94 14.30 9.71
N LYS A 369 12.59 15.37 8.98
CA LYS A 369 11.20 15.80 8.77
C LYS A 369 10.54 15.20 7.53
N HIS A 370 11.30 14.52 6.67
CA HIS A 370 10.79 13.98 5.40
C HIS A 370 10.54 12.46 5.43
N PHE A 371 10.89 11.78 6.52
CA PHE A 371 10.92 10.31 6.57
C PHE A 371 9.57 9.62 6.79
N THR A 372 8.45 10.35 6.91
CA THR A 372 7.17 9.76 7.32
C THR A 372 6.04 9.84 6.30
N GLU A 373 6.15 10.58 5.18
CA GLU A 373 4.91 11.10 4.57
C GLU A 373 4.52 10.64 3.16
N GLU A 374 5.43 10.24 2.27
CA GLU A 374 5.05 10.10 0.83
C GLU A 374 5.17 8.68 0.23
N GLU A 375 5.63 7.68 0.99
CA GLU A 375 6.10 6.41 0.36
C GLU A 375 5.40 5.12 0.75
N HIS A 376 4.44 5.15 1.67
CA HIS A 376 4.04 3.94 2.38
C HIS A 376 2.75 3.35 1.82
N ASN A 377 2.89 2.36 0.92
CA ASN A 377 1.78 1.54 0.39
C ASN A 377 2.13 0.05 0.43
N GLY A 378 2.61 -0.43 1.58
CA GLY A 378 2.69 -1.86 1.83
C GLY A 378 1.28 -2.41 2.05
N ASN A 379 0.82 -3.28 1.15
CA ASN A 379 -0.55 -3.76 1.03
C ASN A 379 -0.77 -5.09 1.77
N HIS A 380 -0.69 -5.12 3.10
CA HIS A 380 -0.84 -6.38 3.84
C HIS A 380 -2.04 -6.36 4.77
N THR A 381 -2.82 -7.44 4.80
CA THR A 381 -3.82 -7.71 5.85
C THR A 381 -3.47 -8.98 6.63
N ASP A 382 -3.54 -8.92 7.96
CA ASP A 382 -3.47 -10.09 8.84
C ASP A 382 -4.85 -10.43 9.42
N GLN A 383 -5.20 -11.71 9.49
CA GLN A 383 -6.41 -12.24 10.14
C GLN A 383 -6.06 -13.15 11.34
N SER A 384 -4.96 -12.84 12.03
CA SER A 384 -4.61 -13.52 13.28
C SER A 384 -5.48 -13.00 14.43
N PRO A 385 -5.91 -13.85 15.37
CA PRO A 385 -6.59 -13.38 16.58
C PRO A 385 -5.62 -12.47 17.33
N GLY A 386 -6.03 -11.22 17.59
CA GLY A 386 -5.18 -10.22 18.24
C GLY A 386 -4.57 -10.71 19.56
N PRO A 387 -3.49 -10.07 20.05
CA PRO A 387 -2.95 -10.40 21.36
C PRO A 387 -4.02 -10.13 22.42
N GLY A 388 -4.40 -11.19 23.13
CA GLY A 388 -5.36 -11.11 24.24
C GLY A 388 -4.78 -10.52 25.52
#